data_AF-A0AAN1QN66-F1
#
_entry.id   AF-A0AAN1QN66-F1
#
_cell.length_a   1.000
_cell.length_b   1.000
_cell.length_c   1.000
_cell.angle_alpha   90.00
_cell.angle_beta   90.00
_cell.angle_gamma   90.00
#
_symmetry.space_group_name_H-M   'P 1'
#
loop_
_entity.id
_entity.type
_entity.pdbx_description
1 polymer ?
#
loop_
_entity_poly.entity_id
_entity_poly.type
_entity_poly.pdbx_seq_one_letter_code
_entity_poly.pdbx_strand_id
1 'polypeptide(L)'
;MPKLSLIIATYNDAIGLARCLDSIEQQTVRADCEVLVFDNASSDGTVELLKDRSDRLDYWESERDRGIYHAWNKAIARTSGDYVAFVGADDYYASPTALQQLLELTVGQPDLVSGRNAYYSAEGKFLRNWGYAWDWQRMRESMILSHPGLLMRRSLFDRIGLFDERFRICGDYDWLLRLPPDLKAVHTNQVILCLSMGGVSNTQVGRVFAETFRAQHRQPDLGLWRSGAYWLLNWLKYGRRKLIGLA
;
A
#
# COMPACT_ATOMS: atom_id res chain seq x y z
N MET A 1 -3.99 -1.54 22.68
CA MET A 1 -3.69 -2.18 21.38
C MET A 1 -2.28 -1.75 20.97
N PRO A 2 -1.59 -2.36 19.99
CA PRO A 2 -0.33 -1.79 19.52
C PRO A 2 -0.57 -0.43 18.86
N LYS A 3 0.46 0.44 18.87
CA LYS A 3 0.39 1.73 18.19
C LYS A 3 0.57 1.53 16.68
N LEU A 4 -0.23 2.20 15.87
CA LEU A 4 -0.21 2.11 14.41
C LEU A 4 0.22 3.43 13.79
N SER A 5 1.23 3.41 12.93
CA SER A 5 1.59 4.56 12.09
C SER A 5 0.96 4.44 10.70
N LEU A 6 0.09 5.38 10.36
CA LEU A 6 -0.53 5.53 9.06
C LEU A 6 0.28 6.54 8.24
N ILE A 7 0.86 6.07 7.14
CA ILE A 7 1.62 6.91 6.21
C ILE A 7 0.77 7.18 4.98
N ILE A 8 0.58 8.46 4.68
CA ILE A 8 -0.14 8.94 3.49
C ILE A 8 0.83 9.76 2.66
N ALA A 9 1.00 9.40 1.39
CA ALA A 9 1.69 10.22 0.41
C ALA A 9 0.66 10.77 -0.58
N THR A 10 0.73 12.07 -0.87
CA THR A 10 -0.28 12.75 -1.69
C THR A 10 0.36 13.73 -2.67
N TYR A 11 -0.33 13.95 -3.79
CA TYR A 11 0.03 14.94 -4.80
C TYR A 11 -1.20 15.34 -5.61
N ASN A 12 -1.59 16.60 -5.51
CA ASN A 12 -2.74 17.20 -6.19
C ASN A 12 -4.02 16.36 -6.06
N ASP A 13 -4.38 16.00 -4.82
CA ASP A 13 -5.61 15.27 -4.53
C ASP A 13 -6.28 15.74 -3.24
N ALA A 14 -6.66 17.03 -3.18
CA ALA A 14 -7.28 17.60 -2.00
C ALA A 14 -8.61 16.89 -1.63
N ILE A 15 -9.38 16.49 -2.65
CA ILE A 15 -10.68 15.82 -2.46
C ILE A 15 -10.50 14.40 -1.93
N GLY A 16 -9.62 13.61 -2.54
CA GLY A 16 -9.30 12.27 -2.08
C GLY A 16 -8.75 12.31 -0.67
N LEU A 17 -7.75 13.17 -0.42
CA LEU A 17 -7.11 13.28 0.89
C LEU A 17 -8.10 13.64 1.98
N ALA A 18 -9.03 14.58 1.73
CA ALA A 18 -10.06 14.94 2.70
C ALA A 18 -10.90 13.71 3.10
N ARG A 19 -11.34 12.92 2.11
CA ARG A 19 -12.10 11.68 2.34
C ARG A 19 -11.28 10.62 3.07
N CYS A 20 -10.01 10.45 2.69
CA CYS A 20 -9.08 9.53 3.34
C CYS A 20 -8.96 9.86 4.84
N LEU A 21 -8.64 11.12 5.15
CA LEU A 21 -8.52 11.62 6.52
C LEU A 21 -9.83 11.49 7.29
N ASP A 22 -10.97 11.82 6.68
CA ASP A 22 -12.28 11.63 7.34
C ASP A 22 -12.53 10.17 7.72
N SER A 23 -12.13 9.22 6.87
CA SER A 23 -12.28 7.79 7.17
C SER A 23 -11.37 7.30 8.31
N ILE A 24 -10.21 7.95 8.49
CA ILE A 24 -9.27 7.69 9.59
C ILE A 24 -9.81 8.26 10.90
N GLU A 25 -10.32 9.48 10.89
CA GLU A 25 -10.92 10.13 12.07
C GLU A 25 -12.14 9.37 12.60
N GLN A 26 -12.85 8.65 11.73
CA GLN A 26 -13.99 7.82 12.10
C GLN A 26 -13.59 6.46 12.71
N GLN A 27 -12.31 6.10 12.75
CA GLN A 27 -11.89 4.80 13.27
C GLN A 27 -12.10 4.69 14.78
N THR A 28 -12.66 3.58 15.24
CA THR A 28 -12.87 3.28 16.67
C THR A 28 -11.56 3.23 17.47
N VAL A 29 -10.44 3.01 16.79
CA VAL A 29 -9.07 2.95 17.32
C VAL A 29 -8.24 4.18 16.95
N ARG A 30 -8.87 5.31 16.62
CA ARG A 30 -8.16 6.54 16.21
C ARG A 30 -7.11 6.98 17.22
N ALA A 31 -7.36 6.81 18.52
CA ALA A 31 -6.43 7.18 19.59
C ALA A 31 -5.14 6.34 19.61
N ASP A 32 -5.14 5.14 19.01
CA ASP A 32 -3.97 4.28 18.86
C ASP A 32 -3.21 4.53 17.55
N CYS A 33 -3.68 5.49 16.73
CA CYS A 33 -3.11 5.80 15.42
C CYS A 33 -2.27 7.08 15.45
N GLU A 34 -1.08 7.00 14.87
CA GLU A 34 -0.24 8.12 14.46
C GLU A 34 -0.45 8.37 12.95
N VAL A 35 -0.77 9.59 12.54
CA VAL A 35 -1.07 9.93 11.14
C VAL A 35 -0.01 10.86 10.60
N LEU A 36 0.72 10.41 9.58
CA LEU A 36 1.76 11.19 8.91
C LEU A 36 1.42 11.41 7.44
N VAL A 37 1.39 12.67 7.00
CA VAL A 37 1.10 13.03 5.61
C VAL A 37 2.31 13.69 4.94
N PHE A 38 2.69 13.19 3.77
CA PHE A 38 3.78 13.71 2.96
C PHE A 38 3.23 14.16 1.61
N ASP A 39 3.13 15.48 1.45
CA ASP A 39 2.64 16.11 0.23
C ASP A 39 3.78 16.50 -0.71
N ASN A 40 3.63 16.22 -2.01
CA ASN A 40 4.63 16.52 -3.04
C ASN A 40 4.51 17.94 -3.61
N ALA A 41 4.47 18.95 -2.74
CA ALA A 41 4.32 20.37 -3.11
C ALA A 41 3.09 20.63 -4.02
N SER A 42 1.92 20.20 -3.55
CA SER A 42 0.65 20.33 -4.29
C SER A 42 0.21 21.78 -4.46
N SER A 43 -0.62 22.01 -5.48
CA SER A 43 -1.12 23.35 -5.85
C SER A 43 -2.64 23.39 -6.07
N ASP A 44 -3.37 22.39 -5.60
CA ASP A 44 -4.80 22.16 -5.86
C ASP A 44 -5.71 22.39 -4.63
N GLY A 45 -5.17 22.94 -3.54
CA GLY A 45 -5.86 23.06 -2.25
C GLY A 45 -5.44 22.03 -1.19
N THR A 46 -4.60 21.05 -1.55
CA THR A 46 -4.11 20.02 -0.61
C THR A 46 -3.35 20.64 0.57
N VAL A 47 -2.53 21.67 0.33
CA VAL A 47 -1.72 22.30 1.39
C VAL A 47 -2.60 23.08 2.37
N GLU A 48 -3.62 23.77 1.86
CA GLU A 48 -4.62 24.47 2.67
C GLU A 48 -5.39 23.48 3.55
N LEU A 49 -5.84 22.35 2.98
CA LEU A 49 -6.47 21.27 3.72
C LEU A 49 -5.59 20.72 4.85
N LEU A 50 -4.29 20.54 4.60
CA LEU A 50 -3.34 20.06 5.60
C LEU A 50 -3.11 21.06 6.73
N LYS A 51 -3.04 22.36 6.42
CA LYS A 51 -2.98 23.42 7.43
C LYS A 51 -4.22 23.42 8.32
N ASP A 52 -5.40 23.35 7.69
CA ASP A 52 -6.69 23.36 8.38
C ASP A 52 -6.92 22.14 9.28
N ARG A 53 -6.28 21.01 8.97
CA ARG A 53 -6.36 19.76 9.74
C ARG A 53 -5.12 19.46 10.59
N SER A 54 -4.22 20.42 10.74
CA SER A 54 -2.93 20.22 11.39
C SER A 54 -3.01 19.71 12.83
N ASP A 55 -4.09 20.04 13.56
CA ASP A 55 -4.38 19.56 14.92
C ASP A 55 -4.74 18.07 14.98
N ARG A 56 -5.11 17.46 13.85
CA ARG A 56 -5.48 16.04 13.72
C ARG A 56 -4.37 15.18 13.12
N LEU A 57 -3.23 15.77 12.77
CA LEU A 57 -2.11 15.07 12.16
C LEU A 57 -0.93 15.08 13.13
N ASP A 58 -0.31 13.93 13.35
CA ASP A 58 0.91 13.83 14.15
C ASP A 58 2.10 14.45 13.41
N TYR A 59 2.09 14.39 12.09
CA TYR A 59 3.08 15.04 11.24
C TYR A 59 2.51 15.33 9.85
N TRP A 60 2.84 16.49 9.29
CA TRP A 60 2.72 16.69 7.85
C TRP A 60 3.79 17.64 7.32
N GLU A 61 4.10 17.49 6.05
CA GLU A 61 4.95 18.41 5.30
C GLU A 61 4.53 18.46 3.84
N SER A 62 4.88 19.56 3.18
CA SER A 62 4.67 19.77 1.74
C SER A 62 5.99 20.19 1.11
N GLU A 63 6.66 19.24 0.46
CA GLU A 63 7.95 19.42 -0.17
C GLU A 63 8.05 18.56 -1.43
N ARG A 64 8.82 19.00 -2.42
CA ARG A 64 9.06 18.17 -3.61
C ARG A 64 9.77 16.87 -3.22
N ASP A 65 9.22 15.76 -3.67
CA ASP A 65 9.82 14.44 -3.54
C ASP A 65 10.42 13.92 -4.86
N ARG A 66 11.20 12.83 -4.75
CA ARG A 66 11.74 12.12 -5.90
C ARG A 66 10.88 10.93 -6.30
N GLY A 67 9.62 10.88 -5.91
CA GLY A 67 8.66 9.78 -6.09
C GLY A 67 8.08 9.27 -4.77
N ILE A 68 6.99 8.49 -4.84
CA ILE A 68 6.26 7.98 -3.67
C ILE A 68 7.14 7.26 -2.64
N TYR A 69 8.11 6.46 -3.09
CA TYR A 69 8.99 5.73 -2.18
C TYR A 69 9.98 6.65 -1.45
N HIS A 70 10.32 7.83 -1.98
CA HIS A 70 11.07 8.84 -1.25
C HIS A 70 10.24 9.40 -0.09
N ALA A 71 8.97 9.71 -0.34
CA ALA A 71 8.04 10.17 0.69
C ALA A 71 7.83 9.09 1.76
N TRP A 72 7.60 7.83 1.37
CA TRP A 72 7.45 6.72 2.30
C TRP A 72 8.71 6.45 3.13
N ASN A 73 9.91 6.52 2.53
CA ASN A 73 11.16 6.35 3.26
C ASN A 73 11.37 7.46 4.30
N LYS A 74 11.08 8.72 3.94
CA LYS A 74 11.07 9.85 4.88
C LYS A 74 10.07 9.62 6.02
N ALA A 75 8.89 9.12 5.70
CA ALA A 75 7.83 8.84 6.66
C ALA A 75 8.22 7.72 7.65
N ILE A 76 8.79 6.61 7.18
CA ILE A 76 9.23 5.48 8.03
C ILE A 76 10.25 5.94 9.09
N ALA A 77 11.10 6.92 8.78
CA ALA A 77 12.06 7.46 9.73
C ALA A 77 11.40 8.24 10.88
N ARG A 78 10.14 8.66 10.70
CA ARG A 78 9.37 9.42 11.70
C ARG A 78 8.32 8.57 12.43
N THR A 79 8.06 7.35 11.99
CA THR A 79 7.04 6.51 12.62
C THR A 79 7.47 6.04 14.01
N SER A 80 6.52 6.07 14.94
CA SER A 80 6.70 5.56 16.31
C SER A 80 5.81 4.36 16.65
N GLY A 81 4.95 3.94 15.72
CA GLY A 81 4.07 2.78 15.87
C GLY A 81 4.80 1.44 15.81
N ASP A 82 4.23 0.43 16.47
CA ASP A 82 4.68 -0.95 16.40
C ASP A 82 4.47 -1.55 15.00
N TYR A 83 3.42 -1.06 14.31
CA TYR A 83 3.06 -1.38 12.95
C TYR A 83 2.99 -0.13 12.09
N VAL A 84 3.23 -0.31 10.80
CA VAL A 84 3.13 0.71 9.76
C VAL A 84 2.15 0.24 8.70
N ALA A 85 1.25 1.13 8.27
CA ALA A 85 0.40 0.96 7.11
C ALA A 85 0.59 2.15 6.16
N PHE A 86 0.43 1.89 4.86
CA PHE A 86 0.49 2.92 3.82
C PHE A 86 -0.87 3.04 3.16
N VAL A 87 -1.40 4.25 3.06
CA VAL A 87 -2.73 4.50 2.49
C VAL A 87 -2.58 5.48 1.34
N GLY A 88 -3.21 5.18 0.21
CA GLY A 88 -3.32 6.12 -0.91
C GLY A 88 -4.19 7.31 -0.50
N ALA A 89 -3.83 8.52 -0.93
CA ALA A 89 -4.64 9.70 -0.65
C ALA A 89 -6.06 9.59 -1.25
N ASP A 90 -6.23 8.85 -2.34
CA ASP A 90 -7.50 8.58 -3.00
C ASP A 90 -8.28 7.40 -2.39
N ASP A 91 -7.70 6.67 -1.44
CA ASP A 91 -8.31 5.51 -0.76
C ASP A 91 -8.98 5.90 0.56
N TYR A 92 -9.88 5.06 1.06
CA TYR A 92 -10.54 5.27 2.36
C TYR A 92 -10.89 3.96 3.06
N TYR A 93 -10.94 3.97 4.39
CA TYR A 93 -11.33 2.80 5.18
C TYR A 93 -12.80 2.45 4.98
N ALA A 94 -13.08 1.15 4.84
CA ALA A 94 -14.39 0.63 4.46
C ALA A 94 -15.44 0.70 5.58
N SER A 95 -15.00 0.79 6.84
CA SER A 95 -15.87 0.95 8.01
C SER A 95 -15.13 1.63 9.16
N PRO A 96 -15.85 2.17 10.17
CA PRO A 96 -15.28 2.69 11.41
C PRO A 96 -14.45 1.67 12.22
N THR A 97 -14.60 0.37 11.96
CA THR A 97 -13.91 -0.71 12.70
C THR A 97 -12.82 -1.39 11.88
N ALA A 98 -12.55 -0.93 10.66
CA ALA A 98 -11.60 -1.58 9.75
C ALA A 98 -10.18 -1.70 10.34
N LEU A 99 -9.67 -0.62 10.96
CA LEU A 99 -8.37 -0.66 11.62
C LEU A 99 -8.38 -1.51 12.88
N GLN A 100 -9.47 -1.47 13.66
CA GLN A 100 -9.62 -2.32 14.84
C GLN A 100 -9.53 -3.80 14.48
N GLN A 101 -10.20 -4.21 13.40
CA GLN A 101 -10.15 -5.59 12.90
C GLN A 101 -8.74 -6.03 12.52
N LEU A 102 -7.90 -5.14 12.01
CA LEU A 102 -6.50 -5.45 11.73
C LEU A 102 -5.64 -5.48 13.02
N LEU A 103 -5.84 -4.54 13.93
CA LEU A 103 -5.11 -4.46 15.20
C LEU A 103 -5.43 -5.65 16.12
N GLU A 104 -6.63 -6.20 16.09
CA GLU A 104 -6.96 -7.41 16.86
C GLU A 104 -6.16 -8.64 16.38
N LEU A 105 -5.73 -8.67 15.12
CA LEU A 105 -4.94 -9.76 14.54
C LEU A 105 -3.45 -9.63 14.83
N THR A 106 -3.01 -8.54 15.44
CA THR A 106 -1.60 -8.37 15.84
C THR A 106 -1.28 -9.11 17.14
N VAL A 107 -2.24 -9.83 17.73
CA VAL A 107 -1.99 -10.70 18.90
C VAL A 107 -0.92 -11.73 18.53
N GLY A 108 0.10 -11.85 19.39
CA GLY A 108 1.29 -12.66 19.10
C GLY A 108 2.30 -11.99 18.17
N GLN A 109 2.12 -10.70 17.83
CA GLN A 109 3.06 -9.86 17.09
C GLN A 109 3.52 -10.48 15.75
N PRO A 110 2.60 -10.83 14.83
CA PRO A 110 2.98 -11.24 13.48
C PRO A 110 3.79 -10.14 12.79
N ASP A 111 4.69 -10.53 11.91
CA ASP A 111 5.44 -9.59 11.10
C ASP A 111 4.53 -8.87 10.08
N LEU A 112 3.48 -9.57 9.60
CA LEU A 112 2.52 -9.05 8.63
C LEU A 112 1.08 -9.39 9.02
N VAL A 113 0.19 -8.41 8.96
CA VAL A 113 -1.27 -8.63 9.01
C VAL A 113 -1.86 -8.15 7.70
N SER A 114 -2.75 -8.92 7.08
CA SER A 114 -3.40 -8.54 5.83
C SER A 114 -4.91 -8.70 5.86
N GLY A 115 -5.61 -7.75 5.23
CA GLY A 115 -7.02 -7.86 4.89
C GLY A 115 -7.27 -7.87 3.38
N ARG A 116 -8.54 -7.84 2.99
CA ARG A 116 -8.95 -7.60 1.60
C ARG A 116 -9.25 -6.12 1.40
N ASN A 117 -9.16 -5.66 0.16
CA ASN A 117 -9.60 -4.34 -0.25
C ASN A 117 -10.66 -4.47 -1.35
N ALA A 118 -11.65 -3.58 -1.32
CA ALA A 118 -12.68 -3.47 -2.34
C ALA A 118 -12.20 -2.51 -3.43
N TYR A 119 -12.23 -2.95 -4.68
CA TYR A 119 -11.81 -2.17 -5.83
C TYR A 119 -13.02 -1.65 -6.59
N TYR A 120 -12.99 -0.36 -6.93
CA TYR A 120 -14.03 0.34 -7.66
C TYR A 120 -13.49 0.91 -8.97
N SER A 121 -14.33 1.02 -9.99
CA SER A 121 -14.00 1.76 -11.22
C SER A 121 -13.99 3.26 -10.98
N ALA A 122 -13.50 4.04 -11.96
CA ALA A 122 -13.54 5.51 -11.89
C ALA A 122 -14.98 6.06 -11.75
N GLU A 123 -15.96 5.32 -12.26
CA GLU A 123 -17.40 5.62 -12.16
C GLU A 123 -18.03 5.11 -10.85
N GLY A 124 -17.24 4.58 -9.92
CA GLY A 124 -17.70 4.08 -8.63
C GLY A 124 -18.34 2.69 -8.66
N LYS A 125 -18.21 1.93 -9.75
CA LYS A 125 -18.75 0.57 -9.83
C LYS A 125 -17.86 -0.40 -9.09
N PHE A 126 -18.42 -1.21 -8.19
CA PHE A 126 -17.70 -2.31 -7.55
C PHE A 126 -17.18 -3.31 -8.60
N LEU A 127 -15.90 -3.65 -8.49
CA LEU A 127 -15.22 -4.59 -9.39
C LEU A 127 -14.95 -5.93 -8.70
N ARG A 128 -14.28 -5.89 -7.55
CA ARG A 128 -13.88 -7.10 -6.80
C ARG A 128 -13.34 -6.77 -5.41
N ASN A 129 -13.29 -7.78 -4.56
CA ASN A 129 -12.43 -7.80 -3.38
C ASN A 129 -11.12 -8.51 -3.72
N TRP A 130 -9.97 -7.93 -3.34
CA TRP A 130 -8.65 -8.49 -3.60
C TRP A 130 -7.72 -8.34 -2.39
N GLY A 131 -6.80 -9.29 -2.23
CA GLY A 131 -5.96 -9.45 -1.05
C GLY A 131 -6.06 -10.88 -0.54
N TYR A 132 -4.93 -11.52 -0.31
CA TYR A 132 -4.85 -12.91 0.14
C TYR A 132 -3.90 -13.03 1.34
N ALA A 133 -3.89 -14.21 1.96
CA ALA A 133 -2.88 -14.56 2.94
C ALA A 133 -1.48 -14.59 2.30
N TRP A 134 -0.46 -14.33 3.12
CA TRP A 134 0.94 -14.49 2.70
C TRP A 134 1.18 -15.91 2.19
N ASP A 135 1.73 -15.99 0.98
CA ASP A 135 2.13 -17.23 0.33
C ASP A 135 3.31 -16.90 -0.58
N TRP A 136 4.51 -17.30 -0.16
CA TRP A 136 5.74 -17.03 -0.90
C TRP A 136 5.72 -17.62 -2.32
N GLN A 137 5.14 -18.81 -2.49
CA GLN A 137 5.10 -19.49 -3.79
C GLN A 137 4.27 -18.71 -4.79
N ARG A 138 3.22 -18.03 -4.34
CA ARG A 138 2.40 -17.17 -5.18
C ARG A 138 2.98 -15.76 -5.30
N MET A 139 3.54 -15.21 -4.23
CA MET A 139 4.13 -13.87 -4.20
C MET A 139 5.26 -13.72 -5.20
N ARG A 140 6.12 -14.74 -5.34
CA ARG A 140 7.23 -14.71 -6.32
C ARG A 140 6.76 -14.67 -7.78
N GLU A 141 5.53 -15.10 -8.08
CA GLU A 141 4.94 -15.02 -9.42
C GLU A 141 4.24 -13.68 -9.69
N SER A 142 3.52 -13.17 -8.68
CA SER A 142 2.76 -11.92 -8.76
C SER A 142 2.36 -11.42 -7.37
N MET A 143 2.13 -10.12 -7.23
CA MET A 143 1.63 -9.53 -5.99
C MET A 143 0.20 -10.02 -5.68
N ILE A 144 0.06 -10.87 -4.66
CA ILE A 144 -1.25 -11.37 -4.18
C ILE A 144 -1.79 -10.56 -3.00
N LEU A 145 -0.94 -9.83 -2.29
CA LEU A 145 -1.35 -8.92 -1.25
C LEU A 145 -1.95 -7.65 -1.86
N SER A 146 -2.89 -7.03 -1.16
CA SER A 146 -3.31 -5.66 -1.46
C SER A 146 -2.59 -4.73 -0.49
N HIS A 147 -1.54 -4.04 -0.94
CA HIS A 147 -0.62 -3.30 -0.07
C HIS A 147 -1.29 -2.31 0.90
N PRO A 148 -2.31 -1.53 0.49
CA PRO A 148 -2.96 -0.61 1.43
C PRO A 148 -3.63 -1.31 2.62
N GLY A 149 -4.04 -2.58 2.44
CA GLY A 149 -4.68 -3.39 3.48
C GLY A 149 -3.70 -4.17 4.36
N LEU A 150 -2.43 -3.75 4.42
CA LEU A 150 -1.38 -4.39 5.19
C LEU A 150 -1.01 -3.59 6.44
N LEU A 151 -0.84 -4.30 7.57
CA LEU A 151 -0.01 -3.81 8.68
C LEU A 151 1.33 -4.54 8.63
N MET A 152 2.42 -3.78 8.54
CA MET A 152 3.78 -4.29 8.53
C MET A 152 4.46 -3.94 9.84
N ARG A 153 5.06 -4.92 10.52
CA ARG A 153 5.77 -4.68 11.77
C ARG A 153 6.93 -3.71 11.53
N ARG A 154 7.03 -2.63 12.31
CA ARG A 154 7.98 -1.54 12.07
C ARG A 154 9.44 -2.01 12.03
N SER A 155 9.79 -3.01 12.83
CA SER A 155 11.14 -3.59 12.88
C SER A 155 11.56 -4.31 11.59
N LEU A 156 10.63 -4.61 10.67
CA LEU A 156 10.97 -5.15 9.35
C LEU A 156 11.80 -4.15 8.54
N PHE A 157 11.46 -2.86 8.59
CA PHE A 157 12.18 -1.82 7.85
C PHE A 157 13.63 -1.65 8.32
N ASP A 158 13.90 -1.92 9.60
CA ASP A 158 15.27 -1.90 10.14
C ASP A 158 16.03 -3.18 9.74
N ARG A 159 15.32 -4.32 9.66
CA ARG A 159 15.92 -5.64 9.36
C ARG A 159 16.23 -5.85 7.88
N ILE A 160 15.32 -5.47 6.98
CA ILE A 160 15.42 -5.76 5.54
C ILE A 160 15.66 -4.51 4.68
N GLY A 161 15.73 -3.34 5.32
CA GLY A 161 15.93 -2.04 4.69
C GLY A 161 14.64 -1.41 4.17
N LEU A 162 14.80 -0.22 3.60
CA LEU A 162 13.71 0.63 3.11
C LEU A 162 13.33 0.33 1.65
N PHE A 163 12.35 1.05 1.11
CA PHE A 163 11.96 0.94 -0.29
C PHE A 163 13.07 1.47 -1.21
N ASP A 164 13.23 0.86 -2.38
CA ASP A 164 14.19 1.32 -3.38
C ASP A 164 13.55 2.42 -4.24
N GLU A 165 14.00 3.67 -4.06
CA GLU A 165 13.46 4.87 -4.71
C GLU A 165 13.62 4.88 -6.24
N ARG A 166 14.35 3.92 -6.82
CA ARG A 166 14.43 3.74 -8.27
C ARG A 166 13.17 3.10 -8.86
N PHE A 167 12.30 2.51 -8.03
CA PHE A 167 10.96 2.10 -8.46
C PHE A 167 10.01 3.29 -8.47
N ARG A 168 8.96 3.22 -9.28
CA ARG A 168 7.94 4.26 -9.38
C ARG A 168 6.54 3.72 -9.10
N ILE A 169 6.33 2.43 -9.29
CA ILE A 169 5.04 1.78 -9.11
C ILE A 169 5.14 0.48 -8.30
N CYS A 170 6.17 -0.34 -8.52
CA CYS A 170 6.27 -1.69 -7.93
C CYS A 170 7.36 -1.83 -6.85
N GLY A 171 7.75 -0.74 -6.20
CA GLY A 171 8.72 -0.74 -5.11
C GLY A 171 8.18 -1.39 -3.83
N ASP A 172 6.86 -1.39 -3.63
CA ASP A 172 6.17 -2.14 -2.58
C ASP A 172 6.26 -3.65 -2.83
N TYR A 173 6.02 -4.09 -4.06
CA TYR A 173 6.21 -5.48 -4.46
C TYR A 173 7.67 -5.92 -4.33
N ASP A 174 8.62 -5.09 -4.78
CA ASP A 174 10.06 -5.34 -4.59
C ASP A 174 10.43 -5.49 -3.11
N TRP A 175 9.88 -4.64 -2.23
CA TRP A 175 10.13 -4.73 -0.79
C TRP A 175 9.51 -5.99 -0.18
N LEU A 176 8.27 -6.32 -0.53
CA LEU A 176 7.59 -7.54 -0.07
C LEU A 176 8.30 -8.81 -0.52
N LEU A 177 8.92 -8.82 -1.70
CA LEU A 177 9.73 -9.95 -2.17
C LEU A 177 11.01 -10.19 -1.34
N ARG A 178 11.45 -9.22 -0.52
CA ARG A 178 12.61 -9.40 0.36
C ARG A 178 12.25 -10.08 1.69
N LEU A 179 10.97 -10.29 1.97
CA LEU A 179 10.51 -10.94 3.19
C LEU A 179 10.79 -12.46 3.16
N PRO A 180 11.12 -13.07 4.31
CA PRO A 180 11.37 -14.49 4.38
C PRO A 180 10.11 -15.31 4.04
N PRO A 181 10.24 -16.48 3.39
CA PRO A 181 9.10 -17.32 3.03
C PRO A 181 8.24 -17.76 4.23
N ASP A 182 8.88 -18.03 5.37
CA ASP A 182 8.30 -18.53 6.63
C ASP A 182 7.92 -17.41 7.61
N LEU A 183 7.78 -16.18 7.12
CA LEU A 183 7.33 -15.02 7.88
C LEU A 183 6.05 -15.31 8.69
N LYS A 184 5.98 -14.80 9.92
CA LYS A 184 4.75 -14.89 10.71
C LYS A 184 3.71 -13.91 10.17
N ALA A 185 2.72 -14.42 9.45
CA ALA A 185 1.66 -13.61 8.85
C ALA A 185 0.26 -14.07 9.31
N VAL A 186 -0.65 -13.12 9.47
CA VAL A 186 -2.07 -13.36 9.79
C VAL A 186 -2.95 -12.67 8.74
N HIS A 187 -4.05 -13.32 8.35
CA HIS A 187 -4.93 -12.82 7.30
C HIS A 187 -6.40 -12.84 7.72
N THR A 188 -7.15 -11.82 7.28
CA THR A 188 -8.62 -11.76 7.37
C THR A 188 -9.26 -11.56 6.01
N ASN A 189 -10.44 -12.14 5.82
CA ASN A 189 -11.25 -11.92 4.62
C ASN A 189 -12.09 -10.63 4.67
N GLN A 190 -12.02 -9.88 5.78
CA GLN A 190 -12.71 -8.59 5.91
C GLN A 190 -12.14 -7.56 4.91
N VAL A 191 -13.02 -6.69 4.44
CA VAL A 191 -12.65 -5.56 3.58
C VAL A 191 -12.19 -4.41 4.47
N ILE A 192 -10.95 -3.96 4.28
CA ILE A 192 -10.32 -2.91 5.08
C ILE A 192 -10.42 -1.57 4.40
N LEU A 193 -10.04 -1.48 3.12
CA LEU A 193 -10.12 -0.25 2.34
C LEU A 193 -10.93 -0.39 1.07
N CYS A 194 -11.45 0.74 0.63
CA CYS A 194 -12.05 0.97 -0.67
C CYS A 194 -11.05 1.74 -1.54
N LEU A 195 -10.67 1.14 -2.67
CA LEU A 195 -9.65 1.65 -3.60
C LEU A 195 -10.28 2.03 -4.94
N SER A 196 -9.84 3.15 -5.50
CA SER A 196 -10.19 3.55 -6.86
C SER A 196 -9.20 2.99 -7.88
N MET A 197 -9.70 2.39 -8.96
CA MET A 197 -8.84 1.92 -10.06
C MET A 197 -8.30 3.05 -10.95
N GLY A 198 -8.48 4.33 -10.58
CA GLY A 198 -7.88 5.48 -11.27
C GLY A 198 -6.36 5.64 -11.07
N GLY A 199 -5.76 4.88 -10.15
CA GLY A 199 -4.36 5.03 -9.78
C GLY A 199 -3.33 4.75 -10.89
N VAL A 200 -2.10 5.22 -10.66
CA VAL A 200 -0.96 5.16 -11.60
C VAL A 200 -0.65 3.74 -12.09
N SER A 201 -0.87 2.73 -11.24
CA SER A 201 -0.63 1.32 -11.58
C SER A 201 -1.54 0.78 -12.69
N ASN A 202 -2.73 1.35 -12.86
CA ASN A 202 -3.66 0.94 -13.92
C ASN A 202 -3.44 1.69 -15.23
N THR A 203 -2.87 2.90 -15.17
CA THR A 203 -2.62 3.73 -16.36
C THR A 203 -1.27 3.43 -17.01
N GLN A 204 -0.25 3.02 -16.24
CA GLN A 204 1.10 2.76 -16.73
C GLN A 204 1.46 1.26 -16.77
N VAL A 205 0.60 0.46 -17.40
CA VAL A 205 0.72 -1.01 -17.46
C VAL A 205 2.11 -1.47 -17.93
N GLY A 206 2.66 -0.86 -18.99
CA GLY A 206 3.99 -1.23 -19.48
C GLY A 206 5.10 -1.05 -18.44
N ARG A 207 5.03 0.02 -17.64
CA ARG A 207 5.97 0.27 -16.54
C ARG A 207 5.78 -0.72 -15.40
N VAL A 208 4.53 -1.06 -15.05
CA VAL A 208 4.23 -2.10 -14.05
C VAL A 208 4.90 -3.42 -14.42
N PHE A 209 4.76 -3.86 -15.67
CA PHE A 209 5.39 -5.09 -16.13
C PHE A 209 6.92 -5.03 -16.09
N ALA A 210 7.52 -3.92 -16.51
CA ALA A 210 8.98 -3.74 -16.48
C ALA A 210 9.52 -3.71 -15.04
N GLU A 211 8.86 -2.98 -14.13
CA GLU A 211 9.27 -2.91 -12.73
C GLU A 211 9.01 -4.23 -11.99
N THR A 212 7.90 -4.92 -12.25
CA THR A 212 7.63 -6.26 -11.69
C THR A 212 8.73 -7.25 -12.09
N PHE A 213 9.10 -7.27 -13.38
CA PHE A 213 10.20 -8.11 -13.85
C PHE A 213 11.52 -7.75 -13.16
N ARG A 214 11.83 -6.45 -13.03
CA ARG A 214 13.03 -5.98 -12.34
C ARG A 214 13.03 -6.40 -10.86
N ALA A 215 11.91 -6.31 -10.16
CA ALA A 215 11.77 -6.73 -8.76
C ALA A 215 12.02 -8.24 -8.60
N GLN A 216 11.43 -9.05 -9.49
CA GLN A 216 11.62 -10.50 -9.51
C GLN A 216 13.05 -10.89 -9.87
N HIS A 217 13.64 -10.27 -10.89
CA HIS A 217 14.97 -10.62 -11.39
C HIS A 217 16.08 -10.42 -10.34
N ARG A 218 15.87 -9.49 -9.41
CA ARG A 218 16.80 -9.20 -8.32
C ARG A 218 16.74 -10.22 -7.19
N GLN A 219 15.71 -11.08 -7.15
CA GLN A 219 15.61 -12.13 -6.15
C GLN A 219 16.57 -13.28 -6.51
N PRO A 220 17.47 -13.68 -5.58
CA PRO A 220 18.49 -14.70 -5.85
C PRO A 220 17.91 -16.04 -6.34
N ASP A 221 16.70 -16.40 -5.92
CA ASP A 221 16.02 -17.65 -6.23
C ASP A 221 15.19 -17.64 -7.53
N LEU A 222 14.97 -16.47 -8.14
CA LEU A 222 14.23 -16.32 -9.39
C LEU A 222 15.18 -16.22 -10.60
N GLY A 223 16.13 -15.29 -10.56
CA GLY A 223 17.05 -15.04 -11.66
C GLY A 223 16.34 -14.71 -12.99
N LEU A 224 17.10 -14.67 -14.09
CA LEU A 224 16.58 -14.22 -15.39
C LEU A 224 15.44 -15.11 -15.93
N TRP A 225 15.62 -16.42 -15.87
CA TRP A 225 14.72 -17.37 -16.53
C TRP A 225 13.34 -17.46 -15.87
N ARG A 226 13.27 -17.56 -14.53
CA ARG A 226 11.98 -17.64 -13.84
C ARG A 226 11.24 -16.32 -13.90
N SER A 227 11.92 -15.20 -13.72
CA SER A 227 11.32 -13.86 -13.87
C SER A 227 10.81 -13.64 -15.29
N GLY A 228 11.55 -14.09 -16.31
CA GLY A 228 11.09 -14.04 -17.71
C GLY A 228 9.83 -14.89 -17.95
N ALA A 229 9.77 -16.10 -17.38
CA ALA A 229 8.60 -16.96 -17.46
C ALA A 229 7.37 -16.33 -16.77
N TYR A 230 7.54 -15.76 -15.57
CA TYR A 230 6.46 -15.07 -14.86
C TYR A 230 5.98 -13.83 -15.60
N TRP A 231 6.90 -13.04 -16.15
CA TRP A 231 6.55 -11.89 -16.97
C TRP A 231 5.68 -12.30 -18.16
N LEU A 232 6.08 -13.34 -18.91
CA LEU A 232 5.32 -13.84 -20.06
C LEU A 232 3.93 -14.36 -19.64
N LEU A 233 3.86 -15.16 -18.58
CA LEU A 233 2.60 -15.71 -18.08
C LEU A 233 1.64 -14.60 -17.63
N ASN A 234 2.14 -13.58 -16.92
CA ASN A 234 1.32 -12.45 -16.47
C ASN A 234 0.89 -11.56 -17.64
N TRP A 235 1.75 -11.38 -18.64
CA TRP A 235 1.40 -10.66 -19.86
C TRP A 235 0.26 -11.35 -20.63
N LEU A 236 0.34 -12.67 -20.78
CA LEU A 236 -0.72 -13.47 -21.41
C LEU A 236 -2.03 -13.40 -20.61
N LYS A 237 -1.98 -13.48 -19.27
CA LYS A 237 -3.15 -13.32 -18.39
C LYS A 237 -3.78 -11.94 -18.56
N TYR A 238 -2.98 -10.88 -18.62
CA TYR A 238 -3.45 -9.52 -18.84
C TYR A 238 -4.12 -9.37 -20.22
N GLY A 239 -3.46 -9.83 -21.28
CA GLY A 239 -4.02 -9.81 -22.64
C GLY A 239 -5.36 -10.54 -22.72
N ARG A 240 -5.47 -11.73 -22.09
CA ARG A 240 -6.74 -12.47 -22.02
C ARG A 240 -7.83 -11.67 -21.31
N ARG A 241 -7.53 -11.02 -20.18
CA ARG A 241 -8.51 -10.20 -19.45
C ARG A 241 -8.97 -8.99 -20.26
N LYS A 242 -8.06 -8.36 -21.00
CA LYS A 242 -8.39 -7.23 -21.88
C LYS A 242 -9.33 -7.64 -23.01
N LEU A 243 -9.11 -8.83 -23.60
CA LEU A 243 -9.99 -9.37 -24.65
C LEU A 243 -11.42 -9.65 -24.17
N ILE A 244 -11.62 -9.96 -22.87
CA ILE A 244 -12.93 -10.25 -22.28
C ILE A 244 -13.50 -9.08 -21.46
N GLY A 245 -12.92 -7.88 -21.57
CA GLY A 245 -13.42 -6.67 -20.89
C GLY A 245 -13.28 -6.66 -19.37
N LEU A 246 -12.30 -7.38 -18.83
CA LEU A 246 -12.04 -7.51 -17.38
C LEU A 246 -10.72 -6.88 -16.91
N ALA A 247 -10.01 -6.16 -17.79
CA ALA A 247 -8.75 -5.47 -17.49
C ALA A 247 -8.80 -4.00 -17.89
#